data_AF-A0A0Q5HFG4-F1
#
_entry.id   AF-A0A0Q5HFG4-F1
#
_cell.length_a   1.000
_cell.length_b   1.000
_cell.length_c   1.000
_cell.angle_alpha   90.00
_cell.angle_beta   90.00
_cell.angle_gamma   90.00
#
_symmetry.space_group_name_H-M   'P 1'
#
loop_
_entity.id
_entity.type
_entity.pdbx_description
1 polymer ?
#
loop_
_entity_poly.entity_id
_entity_poly.type
_entity_poly.pdbx_seq_one_letter_code
_entity_poly.pdbx_strand_id
1 'polypeptide(L)'
;MEEHGTEYTGTLFVLPASRAFELSTTLHGVPVTLTGTIAQHLAAQFAGNDAAGDHIDVRQLSLQPRRVEILTRDHHERHHAARKVHFLMRVLDSGVEAKPREAATSA
;
A
#
# COMPACT_ATOMS: atom_id res chain seq x y z
N MET A 1 -20.79 -2.99 -7.10
CA MET A 1 -19.51 -3.40 -6.48
C MET A 1 -19.02 -2.16 -5.77
N GLU A 2 -18.94 -2.21 -4.45
CA GLU A 2 -18.48 -1.06 -3.65
C GLU A 2 -16.96 -1.19 -3.50
N GLU A 3 -16.25 -0.09 -3.80
CA GLU A 3 -14.79 -0.02 -3.66
C GLU A 3 -14.47 1.09 -2.66
N HIS A 4 -13.69 0.76 -1.64
CA HIS A 4 -13.32 1.72 -0.60
C HIS A 4 -11.80 1.76 -0.46
N GLY A 5 -11.21 2.91 -0.78
CA GLY A 5 -9.84 3.22 -0.38
C GLY A 5 -9.82 3.53 1.10
N THR A 6 -8.98 2.83 1.87
CA THR A 6 -8.81 3.05 3.30
C THR A 6 -7.33 3.16 3.61
N GLU A 7 -6.98 4.18 4.38
CA GLU A 7 -5.63 4.34 4.88
C GLU A 7 -5.42 3.52 6.15
N TYR A 8 -4.29 2.85 6.22
CA TYR A 8 -3.87 2.08 7.38
C TYR A 8 -2.46 2.47 7.78
N THR A 9 -2.18 2.38 9.08
CA THR A 9 -0.82 2.44 9.61
C THR A 9 -0.46 1.09 10.21
N GLY A 10 0.65 0.50 9.77
CA GLY A 10 1.04 -0.82 10.24
C GLY A 10 2.36 -1.30 9.64
N THR A 11 2.82 -2.47 10.07
CA THR A 11 4.03 -3.07 9.53
C THR A 11 3.70 -3.74 8.21
N LEU A 12 4.29 -3.25 7.12
CA LEU A 12 4.05 -3.74 5.77
C LEU A 12 5.15 -4.72 5.34
N PHE A 13 4.75 -5.92 4.96
CA PHE A 13 5.58 -6.92 4.30
C PHE A 13 5.14 -7.07 2.85
N VAL A 14 6.10 -7.02 1.93
CA VAL A 14 5.85 -7.18 0.50
C VAL A 14 6.62 -8.38 0.00
N LEU A 15 5.95 -9.19 -0.84
CA LEU A 15 6.53 -10.31 -1.57
C LEU A 15 6.58 -9.91 -3.05
N PRO A 16 7.71 -9.33 -3.54
CA PRO A 16 7.77 -8.76 -4.88
C PRO A 16 7.52 -9.78 -6.00
N ALA A 17 8.02 -11.01 -5.83
CA ALA A 17 7.91 -12.07 -6.83
C ALA A 17 6.46 -12.48 -7.12
N SER A 18 5.60 -12.50 -6.10
CA SER A 18 4.18 -12.86 -6.22
C SER A 18 3.25 -11.65 -6.30
N ARG A 19 3.79 -10.42 -6.24
CA ARG A 19 3.02 -9.18 -6.12
C ARG A 19 1.98 -9.23 -5.00
N ALA A 20 2.36 -9.84 -3.88
CA ALA A 20 1.51 -9.97 -2.71
C ALA A 20 2.03 -9.11 -1.56
N PHE A 21 1.14 -8.76 -0.64
CA PHE A 21 1.50 -8.06 0.58
C PHE A 21 0.79 -8.66 1.80
N GLU A 22 1.39 -8.42 2.96
CA GLU A 22 0.80 -8.59 4.27
C GLU A 22 0.98 -7.29 5.06
N LEU A 23 -0.08 -6.81 5.70
CA LEU A 23 -0.07 -5.66 6.58
C LEU A 23 -0.54 -6.08 7.97
N SER A 24 0.34 -6.02 8.96
CA SER A 24 -0.03 -6.11 10.36
C SER A 24 -0.43 -4.72 10.86
N THR A 25 -1.69 -4.52 11.20
CA THR A 25 -2.23 -3.22 11.65
C THR A 25 -3.20 -3.41 12.83
N THR A 26 -3.83 -2.33 13.28
CA THR A 26 -4.83 -2.33 14.34
C THR A 26 -6.09 -1.64 13.84
N LEU A 27 -7.23 -2.33 13.92
CA LEU A 27 -8.54 -1.78 13.61
C LEU A 27 -9.37 -1.72 14.89
N HIS A 28 -9.85 -0.52 15.25
CA HIS A 28 -10.64 -0.29 16.48
C HIS A 28 -9.95 -0.85 17.75
N GLY A 29 -8.62 -0.73 17.84
CA GLY A 29 -7.84 -1.25 18.97
C GLY A 29 -7.54 -2.75 18.92
N VAL A 30 -8.03 -3.48 17.90
CA VAL A 30 -7.81 -4.91 17.72
C VAL A 30 -6.72 -5.16 16.68
N PRO A 31 -5.67 -5.95 16.97
CA PRO A 31 -4.68 -6.34 15.99
C PRO A 31 -5.32 -7.17 14.87
N VAL A 32 -5.02 -6.81 13.62
CA VAL A 32 -5.50 -7.52 12.43
C VAL A 32 -4.39 -7.64 11.39
N THR A 33 -4.48 -8.68 10.56
CA THR A 33 -3.61 -8.86 9.40
C THR A 33 -4.45 -8.74 8.13
N LEU A 34 -4.07 -7.82 7.26
CA LEU A 34 -4.64 -7.69 5.92
C LEU A 34 -3.68 -8.27 4.90
N THR A 35 -4.18 -9.17 4.06
CA THR A 35 -3.41 -9.77 2.96
C THR A 35 -4.04 -9.45 1.64
N GLY A 36 -3.23 -9.22 0.61
CA GLY A 36 -3.76 -8.93 -0.71
C GLY A 36 -2.71 -8.86 -1.80
N THR A 37 -3.08 -8.23 -2.91
CA THR A 37 -2.19 -8.04 -4.05
C THR A 37 -1.74 -6.60 -4.18
N ILE A 38 -0.64 -6.37 -4.89
CA ILE A 38 -0.04 -5.06 -5.08
C ILE A 38 -0.52 -4.51 -6.43
N ALA A 39 -1.00 -3.26 -6.43
CA ALA A 39 -1.40 -2.58 -7.66
C ALA A 39 -0.21 -2.45 -8.63
N GLN A 40 -0.48 -2.52 -9.94
CA GLN A 40 0.55 -2.60 -10.96
C GLN A 40 1.56 -1.44 -10.91
N HIS A 41 1.09 -0.22 -10.71
CA HIS A 41 1.95 0.98 -10.63
C HIS A 41 2.88 0.90 -9.42
N LEU A 42 2.37 0.50 -8.26
CA LEU A 42 3.17 0.35 -7.04
C LEU A 42 4.17 -0.83 -7.17
N ALA A 43 3.78 -1.91 -7.84
CA ALA A 43 4.70 -3.01 -8.15
C ALA A 43 5.87 -2.55 -9.03
N ALA A 44 5.66 -1.60 -9.95
CA ALA A 44 6.74 -1.03 -10.75
C ALA A 44 7.72 -0.19 -9.90
N GLN A 45 7.21 0.56 -8.92
CA GLN A 45 8.03 1.30 -7.94
C GLN A 45 8.90 0.37 -7.09
N PHE A 46 8.34 -0.73 -6.61
CA PHE A 46 9.08 -1.77 -5.87
C PHE A 46 10.16 -2.45 -6.72
N ALA A 47 9.92 -2.60 -8.02
CA ALA A 47 10.90 -3.17 -8.95
C ALA A 47 12.00 -2.18 -9.35
N GLY A 48 11.90 -0.89 -8.97
CA GLY A 48 12.82 0.16 -9.41
C GLY A 48 12.67 0.52 -10.90
N ASN A 49 11.56 0.11 -11.51
CA ASN A 49 11.25 0.34 -12.92
C ASN A 49 10.27 1.50 -13.13
N ASP A 50 10.03 2.32 -12.10
CA ASP A 50 9.18 3.49 -12.24
C ASP A 50 9.91 4.57 -13.04
N ALA A 51 9.31 4.99 -14.16
CA ALA A 51 9.85 6.04 -15.02
C ALA A 51 9.92 7.39 -14.32
N ALA A 52 9.14 7.59 -13.24
CA ALA A 52 9.18 8.79 -12.41
C ALA A 52 10.38 8.84 -11.45
N GLY A 53 11.14 7.75 -11.30
CA GLY A 53 12.28 7.68 -10.39
C GLY A 53 11.92 7.44 -8.91
N ASP A 54 10.63 7.29 -8.58
CA ASP A 54 10.14 6.98 -7.24
C ASP A 54 10.34 5.49 -6.93
N HIS A 55 11.58 5.09 -6.62
CA HIS A 55 11.89 3.74 -6.18
C HIS A 55 11.67 3.59 -4.68
N ILE A 56 10.94 2.55 -4.29
CA ILE A 56 10.73 2.17 -2.90
C ILE A 56 11.50 0.87 -2.62
N ASP A 57 12.51 0.92 -1.75
CA ASP A 57 13.21 -0.28 -1.29
C ASP A 57 12.30 -1.07 -0.35
N VAL A 58 11.80 -2.19 -0.85
CA VAL A 58 10.91 -3.10 -0.11
C VAL A 58 11.49 -3.55 1.23
N ARG A 59 12.81 -3.70 1.32
CA ARG A 59 13.49 -4.15 2.55
C ARG A 59 13.39 -3.13 3.67
N GLN A 60 13.14 -1.86 3.33
CA GLN A 60 12.97 -0.79 4.31
C GLN A 60 11.53 -0.71 4.84
N LEU A 61 10.55 -1.30 4.15
CA LEU A 61 9.13 -1.13 4.47
C LEU A 61 8.77 -1.71 5.84
N SER A 62 9.33 -2.86 6.20
CA SER A 62 9.03 -3.56 7.45
C SER A 62 9.81 -3.07 8.66
N LEU A 63 10.77 -2.14 8.48
CA LEU A 63 11.61 -1.64 9.59
C LEU A 63 10.85 -0.75 10.57
N GLN A 64 9.76 -0.13 10.12
CA GLN A 64 8.88 0.71 10.94
C GLN A 64 7.47 0.69 10.37
N PRO A 65 6.44 1.00 11.18
CA PRO A 65 5.08 1.15 10.67
C PRO A 65 5.02 2.15 9.52
N ARG A 66 4.29 1.78 8.47
CA ARG A 66 4.05 2.56 7.26
C ARG A 66 2.59 2.94 7.17
N ARG A 67 2.35 4.18 6.75
CA ARG A 67 1.04 4.60 6.30
C ARG A 67 0.86 4.17 4.85
N VAL A 68 -0.22 3.46 4.58
CA VAL A 68 -0.51 2.85 3.28
C VAL A 68 -1.95 3.08 2.90
N GLU A 69 -2.23 3.15 1.61
CA GLU A 69 -3.60 3.13 1.09
C GLU A 69 -3.92 1.74 0.55
N ILE A 70 -4.99 1.14 1.05
CA ILE A 70 -5.50 -0.16 0.60
C ILE A 70 -6.92 0.02 0.06
N LEU A 71 -7.11 -0.40 -1.19
CA LEU A 71 -8.43 -0.51 -1.80
C LEU A 71 -9.04 -1.86 -1.42
N THR A 72 -10.21 -1.85 -0.80
CA THR A 72 -10.98 -3.06 -0.49
C THR A 72 -12.17 -3.16 -1.44
N ARG A 73 -12.32 -4.34 -2.06
CA ARG A 73 -13.45 -4.69 -2.90
C ARG A 73 -14.23 -5.84 -2.27
N ASP A 74 -15.54 -5.67 -2.14
CA ASP A 74 -16.43 -6.75 -1.74
C ASP A 74 -16.85 -7.57 -2.96
N HIS A 75 -16.45 -8.84 -2.97
CA HIS A 75 -16.82 -9.80 -3.99
C HIS A 75 -18.00 -10.64 -3.50
N HIS A 76 -19.15 -10.47 -4.16
CA HIS A 76 -20.37 -11.22 -3.91
C HIS A 76 -20.62 -12.17 -5.07
N GLU A 77 -20.29 -13.45 -4.89
CA GLU A 77 -20.61 -14.52 -5.84
C GLU A 77 -21.89 -15.24 -5.42
N ARG A 78 -22.76 -15.59 -6.38
CA ARG A 78 -23.94 -16.40 -6.09
C ARG A 78 -23.48 -17.74 -5.53
N HIS A 79 -24.04 -18.14 -4.39
CA HIS A 79 -23.72 -19.38 -3.65
C HIS A 79 -22.38 -19.39 -2.91
N HIS A 80 -21.67 -18.27 -2.79
CA HIS A 80 -20.47 -18.14 -1.95
C HIS A 80 -20.62 -17.03 -0.91
N ALA A 81 -19.91 -17.19 0.22
CA ALA A 81 -19.79 -16.13 1.21
C ALA A 81 -19.07 -14.93 0.59
N ALA A 82 -19.50 -13.72 0.96
CA ALA A 82 -18.85 -12.47 0.59
C ALA A 82 -17.36 -12.51 0.96
N ARG A 83 -16.48 -12.16 0.02
CA ARG A 83 -15.03 -12.09 0.26
C ARG A 83 -14.53 -10.69 0.02
N LYS A 84 -13.70 -10.21 0.93
CA LYS A 84 -12.96 -8.96 0.78
C LYS A 84 -11.67 -9.23 0.02
N VAL A 85 -11.44 -8.47 -1.04
CA VAL A 85 -10.17 -8.48 -1.78
C VAL A 85 -9.48 -7.15 -1.52
N HIS A 86 -8.22 -7.23 -1.08
CA HIS A 86 -7.41 -6.06 -0.77
C HIS A 86 -6.36 -5.82 -1.86
N PHE A 87 -6.23 -4.57 -2.28
CA PHE A 87 -5.20 -4.11 -3.20
C PHE A 87 -4.39 -3.01 -2.52
N LEU A 88 -3.09 -3.23 -2.36
CA LEU A 88 -2.18 -2.19 -1.88
C LEU A 88 -1.97 -1.18 -3.00
N MET A 89 -2.46 0.03 -2.79
CA MET A 89 -2.48 1.09 -3.80
C MET A 89 -1.26 2.00 -3.66
N ARG A 90 -0.90 2.39 -2.44
CA ARG A 90 0.17 3.36 -2.19
C ARG A 90 0.88 3.09 -0.87
N VAL A 91 2.17 3.41 -0.82
CA VAL A 91 2.91 3.64 0.43
C VAL A 91 3.09 5.15 0.57
N LEU A 92 2.47 5.74 1.58
CA LEU A 92 2.39 7.19 1.73
C LEU A 92 3.66 7.75 2.40
N ASP A 93 4.25 6.98 3.33
CA ASP A 93 5.44 7.38 4.08
C ASP A 93 6.62 6.45 3.76
N SER A 94 6.97 6.35 2.48
CA SER A 94 7.99 5.42 1.95
C SER A 94 9.43 5.75 2.38
N GLY A 95 9.65 6.84 3.12
CA GLY A 95 10.99 7.29 3.52
C GLY A 95 11.74 8.04 2.40
N VAL A 96 11.10 8.27 1.26
CA VAL A 96 11.56 9.28 0.29
C VAL A 96 11.12 10.62 0.86
N GLU A 97 12.05 11.33 1.49
CA GLU A 97 11.87 12.73 1.86
C GLU A 97 11.35 13.46 0.61
N ALA A 98 10.08 13.88 0.64
CA ALA A 98 9.55 14.75 -0.38
C ALA A 98 10.42 16.00 -0.36
N LYS A 99 11.33 16.11 -1.34
CA LYS A 99 12.16 17.30 -1.52
C LYS A 99 11.21 18.51 -1.42
N PRO A 100 11.48 19.50 -0.55
CA PRO A 100 10.60 20.65 -0.44
C PRO A 100 10.47 21.22 -1.84
N ARG A 101 9.25 21.27 -2.38
CA ARG A 101 8.97 22.03 -3.58
C ARG A 101 9.23 23.47 -3.18
N GLU A 102 10.43 23.96 -3.50
CA GLU A 102 10.83 25.34 -3.24
C GLU A 102 9.69 26.23 -3.71
N ALA A 103 9.07 26.90 -2.74
CA ALA A 103 8.09 27.92 -3.01
C ALA A 103 8.81 28.97 -3.83
N ALA A 104 8.48 29.04 -5.12
CA ALA A 104 8.87 30.13 -5.98
C ALA A 104 8.17 31.40 -5.46
N THR A 105 8.78 32.03 -4.47
CA THR A 105 8.50 33.42 -4.12
C THR A 105 9.28 34.27 -5.11
N SER A 106 8.66 34.60 -6.24
CA SER A 106 9.14 35.70 -7.07
C SER A 106 8.68 37.01 -6.42
N ALA A 107 9.66 37.79 -5.97
CA ALA A 107 9.52 39.20 -5.63
C ALA A 107 9.37 40.07 -6.90
#